data_AF-A0A0G1PCE3-F1
#
_entry.id   AF-A0A0G1PCE3-F1
#
_cell.length_a   1.000
_cell.length_b   1.000
_cell.length_c   1.000
_cell.angle_alpha   90.00
_cell.angle_beta   90.00
_cell.angle_gamma   90.00
#
_symmetry.space_group_name_H-M   'P 1'
#
loop_
_entity.id
_entity.type
_entity.pdbx_description
1 polymer ?
#
loop_
_entity_poly.entity_id
_entity_poly.type
_entity_poly.pdbx_seq_one_letter_code
_entity_poly.pdbx_strand_id
1 'polypeptide(L)'
;MFDAHAIVLGIVQGLTEFLPVSSSGHLIIFPHLFGWEQQQLVLDTTFHLGTAAALVVYFWGDLFVVFSSLFRDVIGKKAKVSAYSDYGRLGVYILIGSFPAGLIGL
;
A
#
# COMPACT_ATOMS: atom_id res chain seq x y z
N MET A 1 20.00 14.56 -10.68
CA MET A 1 18.82 15.17 -9.99
C MET A 1 17.75 15.34 -11.05
N PHE A 2 16.78 14.42 -11.03
CA PHE A 2 16.00 13.91 -12.17
C PHE A 2 16.84 13.22 -13.25
N ASP A 3 17.31 12.04 -12.89
CA ASP A 3 17.94 11.13 -13.84
C ASP A 3 16.82 10.41 -14.59
N ALA A 4 16.88 10.34 -15.92
CA ALA A 4 15.83 9.75 -16.75
C ALA A 4 15.48 8.30 -16.31
N HIS A 5 16.45 7.60 -15.71
CA HIS A 5 16.27 6.29 -15.09
C HIS A 5 15.17 6.31 -14.02
N ALA A 6 15.11 7.32 -13.15
CA ALA A 6 14.13 7.41 -12.07
C ALA A 6 12.69 7.53 -12.59
N ILE A 7 12.50 8.19 -13.74
CA ILE A 7 11.18 8.27 -14.39
C ILE A 7 10.78 6.89 -14.90
N VAL A 8 11.67 6.19 -15.60
CA VAL A 8 11.41 4.85 -16.14
C VAL A 8 11.13 3.86 -15.00
N LEU A 9 11.94 3.88 -13.95
CA LEU A 9 11.81 2.99 -12.80
C LEU A 9 10.56 3.31 -11.98
N GLY A 10 10.19 4.59 -11.86
CA GLY A 10 8.91 4.98 -11.27
C GLY A 10 7.70 4.47 -12.06
N ILE A 11 7.76 4.48 -13.40
CA ILE A 11 6.72 3.88 -14.26
C ILE A 11 6.67 2.37 -14.05
N VAL A 12 7.83 1.70 -14.05
CA VAL A 12 7.92 0.25 -13.81
C VAL A 12 7.33 -0.10 -12.45
N GLN A 13 7.68 0.62 -11.39
CA GLN A 13 7.09 0.44 -10.06
C GLN A 13 5.57 0.62 -10.12
N GLY A 14 5.09 1.74 -10.66
CA GLY A 14 3.66 2.05 -10.71
C GLY A 14 2.84 0.99 -11.46
N LEU A 15 3.41 0.38 -12.50
CA LEU A 15 2.76 -0.70 -13.24
C LEU A 15 2.83 -2.05 -12.54
N THR A 16 3.91 -2.34 -11.82
CA THR A 16 4.16 -3.66 -11.25
C THR A 16 3.72 -3.82 -9.79
N GLU A 17 3.61 -2.73 -9.02
CA GLU A 17 3.22 -2.79 -7.61
C GLU A 17 1.80 -3.35 -7.41
N PHE A 18 0.89 -3.05 -8.33
CA PHE A 18 -0.51 -3.48 -8.26
C PHE A 18 -0.74 -4.87 -8.87
N LEU A 19 0.27 -5.41 -9.55
CA LEU A 19 0.22 -6.72 -10.17
C LEU A 19 0.99 -7.72 -9.29
N PRO A 20 0.54 -8.98 -9.18
CA PRO A 20 1.24 -10.01 -8.39
C PRO A 20 2.46 -10.55 -9.16
N VAL A 21 3.40 -9.67 -9.52
CA VAL A 21 4.58 -9.94 -10.37
C VAL A 21 5.91 -9.56 -9.72
N SER A 22 5.89 -9.15 -8.44
CA SER A 22 7.06 -8.68 -7.68
C SER A 22 7.72 -7.41 -8.27
N SER A 23 7.26 -6.26 -7.79
CA SER A 23 7.78 -4.94 -8.19
C SER A 23 9.26 -4.76 -7.84
N SER A 24 9.68 -5.16 -6.63
CA SER A 24 11.08 -5.11 -6.19
C SER A 24 12.01 -5.92 -7.12
N GLY A 25 11.54 -7.06 -7.64
CA GLY A 25 12.30 -7.84 -8.63
C GLY A 25 12.55 -7.06 -9.92
N HIS A 26 11.54 -6.34 -10.42
CA HIS A 26 11.66 -5.51 -11.61
C HIS A 26 12.60 -4.32 -11.38
N LEU A 27 12.56 -3.68 -10.19
CA LEU A 27 13.48 -2.60 -9.84
C LEU A 27 14.95 -3.05 -9.70
N ILE A 28 15.22 -4.35 -9.53
CA ILE A 28 16.57 -4.91 -9.52
C ILE A 28 17.00 -5.35 -10.93
N ILE A 29 16.14 -6.07 -11.64
CA ILE A 29 16.45 -6.65 -12.95
C ILE A 29 16.62 -5.55 -14.00
N PHE A 30 15.76 -4.53 -13.97
CA PHE A 30 15.76 -3.49 -15.01
C PHE A 30 17.08 -2.70 -15.02
N PRO A 31 17.57 -2.11 -13.90
CA PRO A 31 18.87 -1.47 -13.88
C PRO A 31 20.01 -2.40 -14.30
N HIS A 32 19.97 -3.67 -13.88
CA HIS A 32 21.00 -4.66 -14.21
C HIS A 32 21.08 -4.93 -15.72
N LEU A 33 19.93 -5.06 -16.40
CA LEU A 33 19.88 -5.29 -17.86
C LEU A 33 20.39 -4.10 -18.68
N PHE A 34 20.16 -2.88 -18.21
CA PHE A 34 20.58 -1.66 -18.90
C PHE A 34 21.93 -1.11 -18.42
N GLY A 35 22.62 -1.80 -17.51
CA GLY A 35 23.91 -1.38 -16.95
C GLY A 35 23.82 -0.11 -16.11
N TRP A 36 22.66 0.19 -15.54
CA TRP A 36 22.45 1.36 -14.68
C TRP A 36 22.97 1.09 -13.27
N GLU A 37 23.41 2.14 -12.59
CA GLU A 37 23.75 2.02 -11.16
C GLU A 37 22.54 1.54 -10.36
N GLN A 38 22.84 0.70 -9.38
CA GLN A 38 21.82 0.14 -8.53
C GLN A 38 21.21 1.23 -7.64
N GLN A 39 19.90 1.15 -7.48
CA GLN A 39 19.12 2.19 -6.82
C GLN A 39 19.46 2.24 -5.34
N GLN A 40 19.50 3.45 -4.79
CA GLN A 40 19.64 3.60 -3.35
C GLN A 40 18.33 3.20 -2.67
N LEU A 41 18.41 2.61 -1.48
CA LEU A 41 17.26 2.24 -0.66
C LEU A 41 16.25 3.39 -0.46
N VAL A 42 16.75 4.63 -0.42
CA VAL A 42 15.92 5.84 -0.33
C VAL A 42 15.02 6.00 -1.56
N LEU A 43 15.51 5.71 -2.76
CA LEU A 43 14.74 5.81 -4.00
C LEU A 43 13.66 4.72 -4.06
N ASP A 44 14.02 3.47 -3.74
CA ASP A 44 13.07 2.35 -3.67
C ASP A 44 11.93 2.64 -2.68
N THR A 45 12.29 3.12 -1.49
CA THR A 45 11.30 3.49 -0.45
C THR A 45 10.42 4.65 -0.93
N THR A 46 10.99 5.64 -1.63
CA THR A 46 10.23 6.76 -2.20
C THR A 46 9.23 6.29 -3.24
N PHE A 47 9.60 5.31 -4.07
CA PHE A 47 8.69 4.70 -5.04
C PHE A 47 7.54 3.94 -4.38
N HIS A 48 7.80 3.13 -3.35
CA HIS A 48 6.75 2.49 -2.56
C HIS A 48 5.84 3.50 -1.85
N LEU A 49 6.38 4.62 -1.35
CA LEU A 49 5.57 5.70 -0.79
C LEU A 49 4.68 6.35 -1.86
N GLY A 50 5.19 6.52 -3.08
CA GLY A 50 4.42 7.05 -4.20
C GLY A 50 3.24 6.16 -4.59
N THR A 51 3.44 4.85 -4.68
CA THR A 51 2.35 3.90 -4.98
C THR A 51 1.36 3.77 -3.83
N ALA A 52 1.83 3.80 -2.58
CA ALA A 52 0.96 3.85 -1.40
C ALA A 52 0.09 5.12 -1.39
N ALA A 53 0.69 6.29 -1.68
CA ALA A 53 -0.04 7.54 -1.79
C ALA A 53 -1.09 7.51 -2.91
N ALA A 54 -0.75 6.92 -4.06
CA ALA A 54 -1.70 6.73 -5.16
C ALA A 54 -2.92 5.89 -4.75
N LEU A 55 -2.72 4.80 -3.99
CA LEU A 55 -3.82 3.99 -3.45
C LEU A 55 -4.67 4.79 -2.46
N VAL A 56 -4.06 5.54 -1.55
CA VAL A 56 -4.79 6.38 -0.58
C VAL A 56 -5.65 7.41 -1.29
N VAL A 57 -5.12 8.07 -2.33
CA VAL A 57 -5.88 9.04 -3.13
C VAL A 57 -7.01 8.37 -3.90
N TYR A 58 -6.74 7.24 -4.56
CA TYR A 58 -7.73 6.50 -5.34
C TYR A 58 -8.89 5.98 -4.47
N PHE A 59 -8.58 5.40 -3.31
CA PHE A 59 -9.56 4.85 -2.38
C PHE A 59 -9.99 5.83 -1.28
N TRP A 60 -9.72 7.14 -1.42
CA TRP A 60 -9.97 8.12 -0.35
C TRP A 60 -11.41 8.07 0.20
N GLY A 61 -12.39 7.96 -0.71
CA GLY A 61 -13.80 7.85 -0.34
C GLY A 61 -14.12 6.56 0.43
N ASP A 62 -13.64 5.42 -0.07
CA ASP A 62 -13.86 4.11 0.56
C ASP A 62 -13.19 4.02 1.92
N LEU A 63 -11.94 4.52 2.02
CA LEU A 63 -11.20 4.62 3.27
C LEU A 63 -11.97 5.45 4.30
N PHE A 64 -12.51 6.60 3.89
CA PHE A 64 -13.31 7.43 4.77
C PHE A 64 -14.60 6.72 5.23
N VAL A 65 -15.30 6.03 4.34
CA VAL A 65 -16.52 5.29 4.67
C VAL A 65 -16.23 4.14 5.64
N VAL A 66 -15.18 3.36 5.38
CA VAL A 66 -14.74 2.26 6.25
C VAL A 66 -14.32 2.79 7.62
N PHE A 67 -13.47 3.82 7.66
CA PHE A 67 -12.98 4.41 8.89
C PHE A 67 -14.10 5.00 9.74
N SER A 68 -14.96 5.83 9.14
CA SER A 68 -16.09 6.45 9.85
C SER A 68 -17.12 5.43 10.32
N SER A 69 -17.41 4.41 9.52
CA SER A 69 -18.34 3.33 9.90
C SER A 69 -17.79 2.48 11.03
N LEU A 70 -16.50 2.12 10.97
CA LEU A 70 -15.80 1.40 12.04
C LEU A 70 -15.84 2.21 13.35
N PHE A 71 -15.46 3.48 13.30
CA PHE A 71 -15.44 4.35 14.48
C PHE A 71 -16.85 4.50 15.10
N ARG A 72 -17.86 4.75 14.27
CA ARG A 72 -19.27 4.86 14.71
C ARG A 72 -19.76 3.56 15.34
N ASP A 73 -19.48 2.41 14.74
CA ASP A 73 -19.95 1.12 15.24
C ASP A 73 -19.24 0.72 16.54
N VAL A 74 -17.93 0.96 16.64
CA VAL A 74 -17.15 0.70 17.87
C VAL A 74 -17.69 1.51 19.05
N ILE A 75 -18.00 2.80 18.83
CA ILE A 75 -18.53 3.68 19.88
C ILE A 75 -19.99 3.37 20.19
N GLY A 76 -20.83 3.22 19.18
CA GLY A 76 -22.29 3.15 19.33
C GLY A 76 -22.83 1.76 19.71
N LYS A 77 -22.19 0.68 19.25
CA LYS A 77 -22.73 -0.68 19.38
C LYS A 77 -21.94 -1.58 20.33
N LYS A 78 -20.88 -1.05 20.96
CA LYS A 78 -19.91 -1.77 21.80
C LYS A 78 -19.26 -2.94 21.03
N ALA A 79 -18.35 -3.69 21.66
CA ALA A 79 -17.50 -4.72 21.01
C ALA A 79 -18.22 -5.94 20.37
N LYS A 80 -19.55 -5.91 20.15
CA LYS A 80 -20.25 -6.94 19.38
C LYS A 80 -20.10 -6.67 17.88
N VAL A 81 -19.03 -7.20 17.29
CA VAL A 81 -18.73 -7.10 15.85
C VAL A 81 -19.89 -7.60 14.97
N SER A 82 -20.70 -8.55 15.45
CA SER A 82 -21.89 -9.03 14.73
C SER A 82 -22.98 -7.99 14.53
N ALA A 83 -22.97 -6.89 15.28
CA ALA A 83 -23.91 -5.77 15.13
C ALA A 83 -23.37 -4.63 14.25
N TYR A 84 -22.12 -4.71 13.79
CA TYR A 84 -21.48 -3.66 13.00
C TYR A 84 -22.10 -3.61 11.60
N SER A 85 -22.08 -2.42 10.98
CA SER A 85 -22.38 -2.26 9.57
C SER A 85 -21.38 -3.03 8.70
N ASP A 86 -21.72 -3.32 7.44
CA ASP A 86 -20.85 -4.07 6.54
C ASP A 86 -19.46 -3.43 6.39
N TYR A 87 -19.42 -2.09 6.25
CA TYR A 87 -18.16 -1.32 6.23
C TYR A 87 -17.42 -1.32 7.57
N GLY A 88 -18.14 -1.30 8.70
CA GLY A 88 -17.52 -1.44 10.02
C GLY A 88 -16.89 -2.83 10.23
N ARG A 89 -17.55 -3.89 9.76
CA ARG A 89 -17.00 -5.25 9.76
C ARG A 89 -15.80 -5.38 8.84
N LEU A 90 -15.86 -4.77 7.65
CA LEU A 90 -14.73 -4.69 6.73
C LEU A 90 -13.52 -4.03 7.39
N GLY A 91 -13.71 -2.93 8.11
CA GLY A 91 -12.65 -2.29 8.90
C GLY A 91 -12.02 -3.22 9.93
N VAL A 92 -12.82 -4.01 10.65
CA VAL A 92 -12.31 -5.04 11.58
C VAL A 92 -11.51 -6.12 10.83
N TYR A 93 -11.99 -6.59 9.68
CA TYR A 93 -11.28 -7.60 8.88
C TYR A 93 -9.94 -7.09 8.33
N ILE A 94 -9.88 -5.82 7.91
CA ILE A 94 -8.62 -5.18 7.51
C ILE A 94 -7.64 -5.17 8.69
N LEU A 95 -8.06 -4.73 9.88
CA LEU A 95 -7.20 -4.71 11.06
C LEU A 95 -6.68 -6.10 11.44
N ILE A 96 -7.56 -7.11 11.46
CA ILE A 96 -7.17 -8.50 11.77
C ILE A 96 -6.24 -9.05 10.69
N GLY A 97 -6.50 -8.78 9.41
CA GLY A 97 -5.67 -9.24 8.30
C GLY A 97 -4.29 -8.59 8.27
N SER A 98 -4.17 -7.32 8.65
CA SER A 98 -2.90 -6.59 8.67
C SER A 98 -2.06 -6.88 9.92
N PHE A 99 -2.66 -7.34 11.02
CA PHE A 99 -1.97 -7.53 12.29
C PHE A 99 -0.79 -8.53 12.24
N PRO A 100 -0.91 -9.73 11.63
CA PRO A 100 0.21 -10.65 11.50
C PRO A 100 1.39 -10.06 10.71
N ALA A 101 1.11 -9.34 9.63
CA ALA A 101 2.15 -8.71 8.82
C ALA A 101 2.91 -7.63 9.62
N GLY A 102 2.19 -6.80 10.39
CA GLY A 102 2.80 -5.80 11.26
C GLY A 102 3.61 -6.40 12.41
N LEU A 103 3.13 -7.48 13.03
CA LEU A 103 3.86 -8.18 14.09
C LEU A 103 5.14 -8.84 13.61
N ILE A 104 5.10 -9.52 12.45
CA ILE A 104 6.25 -10.24 11.91
C ILE A 104 7.30 -9.25 11.35
N GLY A 105 6.86 -8.10 10.86
CA GLY A 105 7.75 -7.07 10.31
C GLY A 105 8.48 -6.19 11.33
N LEU A 106 8.11 -6.25 12.61
CA LEU A 106 8.74 -5.50 13.71
C LEU A 106 9.82 -6.36 14.42
#